data_AF-A0A538NSI9-F1
#
_entry.id   AF-A0A538NSI9-F1
#
_cell.length_a   1.000
_cell.length_b   1.000
_cell.length_c   1.000
_cell.angle_alpha   90.00
_cell.angle_beta   90.00
_cell.angle_gamma   90.00
#
_symmetry.space_group_name_H-M   'P 1'
#
loop_
_entity.id
_entity.type
_entity.pdbx_description
1 polymer ?
#
loop_
_entity_poly.entity_id
_entity_poly.type
_entity_poly.pdbx_seq_one_letter_code
_entity_poly.pdbx_strand_id
1 'polypeptide(L)'
;MARRHGKWSFRWPERRCLGRCDDGIHLILMKVSILIARSRGAALMLALWALFLLSAMVISWALDINSRLTLSGNANRVLGAEAMASSGADVALHPTIKPGSPNLHGKMGDRESYDVRMTGECGRLNLNLLAPGGAENQGLVKILRQYLNLKGIELNDLDTMMDSLLDWVSPSQGLHRLNAPPESDDYHPAHAPLTSVDDLKKVFGWGDFTSKPGWDEDFTINSCQKIDLAWASRDVLRALGVGDNLVDRFLQLRRGPDGIDGTADDAQFNDLNDALTRGLGLNAQQISALQAQAPVGFKDQPIFRILSVGKSGDVTRSVEMVVQKQTGISLPQLISWKEL
;
A
#
# COMPACT_ATOMS: atom_id res chain seq x y z
N MET A 1 39.66 -31.88 73.11
CA MET A 1 39.73 -30.46 73.54
C MET A 1 38.87 -29.65 72.58
N ALA A 2 37.61 -29.35 72.92
CA ALA A 2 37.17 -28.15 73.67
C ALA A 2 37.34 -26.87 72.84
N ARG A 3 36.29 -26.33 72.18
CA ARG A 3 35.35 -25.23 72.61
C ARG A 3 35.30 -24.23 71.40
N ARG A 4 34.27 -23.46 71.03
CA ARG A 4 32.99 -23.01 71.61
C ARG A 4 32.15 -22.23 70.56
N HIS A 5 30.82 -22.29 70.73
CA HIS A 5 29.73 -21.28 70.58
C HIS A 5 29.50 -20.51 69.26
N GLY A 6 28.26 -20.21 68.83
CA GLY A 6 26.97 -20.36 69.52
C GLY A 6 25.75 -20.15 68.60
N LYS A 7 24.69 -20.94 68.88
CA LYS A 7 23.31 -20.74 68.43
C LYS A 7 22.56 -19.92 69.50
N TRP A 8 21.70 -19.00 69.07
CA TRP A 8 20.70 -18.38 69.94
C TRP A 8 19.32 -18.92 69.58
N SER A 9 18.66 -19.54 70.58
CA SER A 9 17.23 -19.85 70.59
C SER A 9 16.53 -18.86 71.52
N PHE A 10 15.38 -18.32 71.13
CA PHE A 10 14.51 -17.58 72.05
C PHE A 10 13.30 -18.42 72.43
N ARG A 11 13.13 -18.55 73.75
CA ARG A 11 12.13 -19.31 74.49
C ARG A 11 11.06 -18.33 74.99
N TRP A 12 9.80 -18.65 74.77
CA TRP A 12 8.65 -17.94 75.38
C TRP A 12 8.47 -18.38 76.85
N PRO A 13 8.09 -17.47 77.78
CA PRO A 13 7.91 -17.83 79.18
C PRO A 13 6.48 -18.28 79.50
N GLU A 14 6.37 -19.39 80.23
CA GLU A 14 5.20 -19.76 81.02
C GLU A 14 4.99 -18.79 82.18
N ARG A 15 3.74 -18.47 82.52
CA ARG A 15 3.35 -18.17 83.90
C ARG A 15 2.13 -19.00 84.30
N ARG A 16 2.28 -19.61 85.48
CA ARG A 16 1.41 -20.60 86.12
C ARG A 16 0.46 -19.90 87.10
N CYS A 17 -0.71 -20.52 87.27
CA CYS A 17 -1.84 -20.07 88.09
C CYS A 17 -1.58 -20.08 89.61
N LEU A 18 -2.34 -19.28 90.36
CA LEU A 18 -2.63 -19.50 91.78
C LEU A 18 -3.94 -18.80 92.19
N GLY A 19 -4.77 -19.51 92.97
CA GLY A 19 -5.70 -18.89 93.93
C GLY A 19 -7.20 -19.01 93.66
N ARG A 20 -7.90 -19.70 94.57
CA ARG A 20 -9.37 -19.85 94.70
C ARG A 20 -9.80 -19.19 96.02
N CYS A 21 -11.09 -18.86 96.11
CA CYS A 21 -11.96 -18.64 97.30
C CYS A 21 -12.28 -17.21 97.76
N ASP A 22 -13.57 -16.91 97.64
CA ASP A 22 -14.55 -16.34 98.59
C ASP A 22 -14.60 -14.85 99.01
N ASP A 23 -15.87 -14.41 98.99
CA ASP A 23 -16.58 -13.43 99.80
C ASP A 23 -16.36 -11.91 99.66
N GLY A 24 -17.48 -11.18 99.63
CA GLY A 24 -17.55 -9.87 100.27
C GLY A 24 -17.96 -8.69 99.39
N ILE A 25 -19.27 -8.43 99.38
CA ILE A 25 -19.98 -7.18 99.06
C ILE A 25 -19.18 -5.92 99.48
N HIS A 26 -19.02 -4.92 98.60
CA HIS A 26 -19.54 -3.56 98.83
C HIS A 26 -19.42 -2.64 97.61
N LEU A 27 -20.60 -2.12 97.26
CA LEU A 27 -20.94 -0.99 96.42
C LEU A 27 -19.98 0.21 96.59
N ILE A 28 -19.47 0.78 95.50
CA ILE A 28 -19.40 2.24 95.28
C ILE A 28 -19.44 2.49 93.77
N LEU A 29 -20.53 3.14 93.37
CA LEU A 29 -20.74 3.74 92.07
C LEU A 29 -19.67 4.80 91.80
N MET A 30 -19.00 4.70 90.65
CA MET A 30 -18.59 5.90 89.92
C MET A 30 -18.82 5.68 88.43
N LYS A 31 -19.94 6.25 87.96
CA LYS A 31 -20.34 6.33 86.56
C LYS A 31 -19.19 6.91 85.73
N VAL A 32 -18.55 6.07 84.92
CA VAL A 32 -17.93 6.51 83.67
C VAL A 32 -18.86 6.08 82.55
N SER A 33 -19.97 6.80 82.41
CA SER A 33 -20.75 6.81 81.19
C SER A 33 -20.11 7.83 80.25
N ILE A 34 -19.06 7.41 79.55
CA ILE A 34 -18.54 8.12 78.38
C ILE A 34 -18.68 7.17 77.18
N LEU A 35 -19.83 7.32 76.52
CA LEU A 35 -20.06 7.18 75.08
C LEU A 35 -19.53 5.90 74.38
N ILE A 36 -20.19 4.76 74.62
CA ILE A 36 -20.33 3.74 73.56
C ILE A 36 -21.55 4.14 72.72
N ALA A 37 -21.39 5.16 71.89
CA ALA A 37 -22.37 5.52 70.88
C ALA A 37 -22.07 4.73 69.59
N ARG A 38 -22.88 3.71 69.32
CA ARG A 38 -23.21 3.14 67.99
C ARG A 38 -22.08 3.09 66.94
N SER A 39 -21.18 2.11 67.06
CA SER A 39 -20.18 1.77 66.03
C SER A 39 -20.66 0.73 64.99
N ARG A 40 -21.97 0.57 64.77
CA ARG A 40 -22.52 -0.40 63.79
C ARG A 40 -22.75 0.17 62.38
N GLY A 41 -22.90 1.49 62.23
CA GLY A 41 -23.11 2.12 60.91
C GLY A 41 -21.83 2.58 60.21
N ALA A 42 -20.83 3.05 60.97
CA ALA A 42 -19.56 3.54 60.42
C ALA A 42 -18.72 2.43 59.77
N ALA A 43 -18.73 1.21 60.34
CA ALA A 43 -18.04 0.06 59.77
C ALA A 43 -18.64 -0.38 58.42
N LEU A 44 -19.98 -0.33 58.29
CA LEU A 44 -20.68 -0.59 57.03
C LEU A 44 -20.37 0.47 55.97
N MET A 45 -20.31 1.74 56.36
CA MET A 45 -19.94 2.82 55.45
C MET A 45 -18.50 2.67 54.94
N LEU A 46 -17.55 2.35 55.81
CA LEU A 46 -16.16 2.10 55.44
C LEU A 46 -16.03 0.86 54.55
N ALA A 47 -16.77 -0.21 54.82
CA ALA A 47 -16.78 -1.40 53.98
C ALA A 47 -17.37 -1.10 52.58
N LEU A 48 -18.46 -0.33 52.49
CA LEU A 48 -19.05 0.08 51.22
C LEU A 48 -18.11 0.98 50.42
N TRP A 49 -17.43 1.92 51.06
CA TRP A 49 -16.42 2.75 50.41
C TRP A 49 -15.21 1.93 49.94
N ALA A 50 -14.74 0.99 50.76
CA ALA A 50 -13.67 0.09 50.37
C ALA A 50 -14.07 -0.77 49.16
N LEU A 51 -15.29 -1.30 49.15
CA LEU A 51 -15.83 -2.06 48.02
C LEU A 51 -15.98 -1.19 46.76
N PHE A 52 -16.44 0.05 46.90
CA PHE A 52 -16.55 0.99 45.79
C PHE A 52 -15.18 1.28 45.17
N LEU A 53 -14.19 1.65 45.98
CA LEU A 53 -12.84 1.93 45.52
C LEU A 53 -12.17 0.71 44.89
N LEU A 54 -12.36 -0.47 45.49
CA LEU A 54 -11.85 -1.73 44.95
C LEU A 54 -12.51 -2.05 43.60
N SER A 55 -13.83 -1.85 43.46
CA SER A 55 -14.54 -2.06 42.19
C SER A 55 -14.04 -1.12 41.09
N ALA A 56 -13.84 0.17 41.40
CA ALA A 56 -13.30 1.15 40.46
C ALA A 56 -11.88 0.78 40.00
N MET A 57 -11.03 0.29 40.92
CA MET A 57 -9.68 -0.18 40.60
C MET A 57 -9.69 -1.40 39.67
N VAL A 58 -10.55 -2.39 39.94
CA VAL A 58 -10.68 -3.59 39.10
C VAL A 58 -11.21 -3.25 37.72
N ILE A 59 -12.21 -2.35 37.62
CA ILE A 59 -12.75 -1.89 36.32
C ILE A 59 -11.67 -1.14 35.53
N SER A 60 -10.92 -0.24 36.18
CA SER A 60 -9.82 0.50 35.54
C SER A 60 -8.74 -0.45 35.01
N TRP A 61 -8.39 -1.49 35.77
CA TRP A 61 -7.41 -2.50 35.35
C TRP A 61 -7.93 -3.37 34.20
N ALA A 62 -9.20 -3.78 34.24
CA ALA A 62 -9.82 -4.55 33.16
C ALA A 62 -9.86 -3.75 31.84
N LEU A 63 -10.17 -2.46 31.90
CA LEU A 63 -10.16 -1.57 30.73
C LEU A 63 -8.74 -1.36 30.18
N ASP A 64 -7.72 -1.20 31.04
CA ASP A 64 -6.31 -1.09 30.63
C ASP A 64 -5.79 -2.39 29.99
N ILE A 65 -6.14 -3.56 30.52
CA ILE A 65 -5.78 -4.84 29.89
C ILE A 65 -6.45 -4.97 28.52
N ASN A 66 -7.75 -4.67 28.43
CA ASN A 66 -8.46 -4.81 27.17
C ASN A 66 -7.92 -3.86 26.09
N SER A 67 -7.53 -2.62 26.45
CA SER A 67 -6.89 -1.69 25.52
C SER A 67 -5.52 -2.19 25.06
N ARG A 68 -4.69 -2.74 25.96
CA ARG A 68 -3.38 -3.31 25.58
C ARG A 68 -3.52 -4.56 24.72
N LEU A 69 -4.47 -5.44 25.03
CA LEU A 69 -4.72 -6.66 24.24
C LEU A 69 -5.24 -6.33 22.84
N THR A 70 -6.14 -5.36 22.70
CA THR A 70 -6.63 -4.91 21.40
C THR A 70 -5.54 -4.24 20.58
N LEU A 71 -4.70 -3.40 21.19
CA LEU A 71 -3.53 -2.80 20.54
C LEU A 71 -2.51 -3.86 20.09
N SER A 72 -2.20 -4.83 20.96
CA SER A 72 -1.28 -5.94 20.64
C SER A 72 -1.84 -6.86 19.55
N GLY A 73 -3.14 -7.16 19.60
CA GLY A 73 -3.83 -7.93 18.58
C GLY A 73 -3.85 -7.22 17.22
N ASN A 74 -4.07 -5.90 17.20
CA ASN A 74 -4.02 -5.11 15.98
C ASN A 74 -2.61 -5.05 15.39
N ALA A 75 -1.59 -4.81 16.21
CA ALA A 75 -0.20 -4.81 15.76
C ALA A 75 0.19 -6.16 15.14
N ASN A 76 -0.22 -7.28 15.76
CA ASN A 76 0.03 -8.61 15.19
C ASN A 76 -0.69 -8.83 13.86
N ARG A 77 -1.93 -8.33 13.71
CA ARG A 77 -2.67 -8.38 12.44
C ARG A 77 -2.04 -7.52 11.35
N VAL A 78 -1.49 -6.36 11.71
CA VAL A 78 -0.74 -5.52 10.76
C VAL A 78 0.47 -6.29 10.22
N LEU A 79 1.26 -6.91 11.10
CA LEU A 79 2.40 -7.74 10.69
C LEU A 79 1.97 -8.96 9.87
N GLY A 80 0.87 -9.62 10.26
CA GLY A 80 0.31 -10.73 9.49
C GLY A 80 -0.12 -10.30 8.09
N ALA A 81 -0.81 -9.17 7.95
CA ALA A 81 -1.23 -8.64 6.65
C ALA A 81 -0.03 -8.26 5.77
N GLU A 82 1.01 -7.66 6.35
CA GLU A 82 2.26 -7.34 5.67
C GLU A 82 3.00 -8.61 5.21
N ALA A 83 3.13 -9.60 6.08
CA ALA A 83 3.73 -10.90 5.74
C ALA A 83 2.96 -11.60 4.61
N MET A 84 1.62 -11.53 4.61
CA MET A 84 0.79 -12.07 3.52
C MET A 84 1.00 -11.30 2.22
N ALA A 85 1.11 -9.97 2.27
CA ALA A 85 1.37 -9.15 1.09
C ALA A 85 2.75 -9.50 0.48
N SER A 86 3.79 -9.59 1.31
CA SER A 86 5.13 -10.02 0.90
C SER A 86 5.14 -11.46 0.35
N SER A 87 4.36 -12.37 0.96
CA SER A 87 4.25 -13.76 0.49
C SER A 87 3.62 -13.85 -0.92
N GLY A 88 2.54 -13.09 -1.17
CA GLY A 88 1.94 -13.03 -2.51
C GLY A 88 2.89 -12.43 -3.55
N ALA A 89 3.63 -11.40 -3.14
CA ALA A 89 4.69 -10.79 -3.91
C ALA A 89 5.76 -11.82 -4.34
N ASP A 90 6.27 -12.60 -3.39
CA ASP A 90 7.26 -13.66 -3.64
C ASP A 90 6.75 -14.76 -4.57
N VAL A 91 5.49 -15.16 -4.42
CA VAL A 91 4.86 -16.13 -5.32
C VAL A 91 4.82 -15.59 -6.75
N ALA A 92 4.46 -14.33 -6.94
CA ALA A 92 4.37 -13.71 -8.26
C ALA A 92 5.73 -13.51 -8.94
N LEU A 93 6.81 -13.39 -8.16
CA LEU A 93 8.19 -13.33 -8.66
C LEU A 93 8.62 -14.63 -9.35
N HIS A 94 8.02 -15.77 -9.00
CA HIS A 94 8.42 -17.06 -9.53
C HIS A 94 8.28 -17.13 -11.08
N PRO A 95 9.30 -17.56 -11.85
CA PRO A 95 9.31 -17.46 -13.31
C PRO A 95 8.16 -18.18 -14.03
N THR A 96 7.63 -19.25 -13.45
CA THR A 96 6.53 -20.04 -14.05
C THR A 96 5.15 -19.44 -13.81
N ILE A 97 5.03 -18.46 -12.90
CA ILE A 97 3.76 -17.83 -12.55
C ILE A 97 3.39 -16.78 -13.58
N LYS A 98 2.19 -16.96 -14.15
CA LYS A 98 1.57 -16.07 -15.14
C LYS A 98 0.47 -15.23 -14.48
N PRO A 99 0.05 -14.10 -15.09
CA PRO A 99 -0.97 -13.22 -14.53
C PRO A 99 -2.32 -13.87 -14.17
N GLY A 100 -2.77 -14.87 -14.94
CA GLY A 100 -3.99 -15.64 -14.61
C GLY A 100 -3.78 -16.88 -13.76
N SER A 101 -2.64 -17.02 -13.05
CA SER A 101 -2.35 -18.24 -12.27
C SER A 101 -3.18 -18.28 -10.98
N PRO A 102 -3.85 -19.42 -10.66
CA PRO A 102 -4.55 -19.58 -9.39
C PRO A 102 -3.67 -19.38 -8.15
N ASN A 103 -2.35 -19.60 -8.29
CA ASN A 103 -1.38 -19.44 -7.21
C ASN A 103 -1.23 -17.98 -6.75
N LEU A 104 -1.72 -17.01 -7.52
CA LEU A 104 -1.75 -15.59 -7.12
C LEU A 104 -2.82 -15.28 -6.06
N HIS A 105 -3.71 -16.24 -5.79
CA HIS A 105 -4.77 -16.12 -4.80
C HIS A 105 -4.58 -17.20 -3.72
N GLY A 106 -3.96 -16.83 -2.62
CA GLY A 106 -3.64 -17.74 -1.52
C GLY A 106 -4.47 -17.46 -0.27
N LYS A 107 -4.85 -18.52 0.44
CA LYS A 107 -5.43 -18.43 1.79
C LYS A 107 -4.62 -19.25 2.76
N MET A 108 -4.35 -18.69 3.94
CA MET A 108 -3.64 -19.33 5.02
C MET A 108 -4.54 -19.28 6.27
N GLY A 109 -5.13 -20.42 6.61
CA GLY A 109 -6.16 -20.49 7.66
C GLY A 109 -7.42 -19.67 7.32
N ASP A 110 -8.17 -19.31 8.36
CA ASP A 110 -9.51 -18.72 8.22
C ASP A 110 -9.51 -17.20 8.04
N ARG A 111 -8.41 -16.52 8.39
CA ARG A 111 -8.34 -15.06 8.48
C ARG A 111 -7.18 -14.43 7.73
N GLU A 112 -6.31 -15.22 7.11
CA GLU A 112 -5.15 -14.71 6.38
C GLU A 112 -5.23 -15.10 4.91
N SER A 113 -5.02 -14.14 4.04
CA SER A 113 -5.06 -14.36 2.60
C SER A 113 -4.22 -13.34 1.87
N TYR A 114 -3.72 -13.69 0.69
CA TYR A 114 -3.16 -12.73 -0.24
C TYR A 114 -3.89 -12.81 -1.58
N ASP A 115 -4.00 -11.67 -2.23
CA ASP A 115 -4.53 -11.53 -3.58
C ASP A 115 -3.54 -10.72 -4.41
N VAL A 116 -3.05 -11.29 -5.50
CA VAL A 116 -2.01 -10.66 -6.30
C VAL A 116 -2.52 -10.39 -7.70
N ARG A 117 -2.40 -9.13 -8.12
CA ARG A 117 -2.68 -8.71 -9.48
C ARG A 117 -1.37 -8.44 -10.21
N MET A 118 -1.09 -9.22 -11.25
CA MET A 118 0.03 -8.98 -12.16
C MET A 118 -0.49 -8.31 -13.44
N THR A 119 0.07 -7.15 -13.77
CA THR A 119 -0.25 -6.41 -15.00
C THR A 119 1.03 -6.07 -15.74
N GLY A 120 1.03 -6.05 -17.07
CA GLY A 120 2.20 -5.58 -17.82
C GLY A 120 2.39 -4.08 -17.66
N GLU A 121 3.61 -3.65 -17.34
CA GLU A 121 3.93 -2.23 -17.16
C GLU A 121 4.02 -1.50 -18.51
N CYS A 122 4.38 -2.23 -19.58
CA CYS A 122 4.68 -1.64 -20.88
C CYS A 122 3.47 -1.21 -21.70
N GLY A 123 2.25 -1.42 -21.21
CA GLY A 123 1.06 -0.79 -21.77
C GLY A 123 0.95 0.71 -21.48
N ARG A 124 1.74 1.22 -20.54
CA ARG A 124 1.72 2.60 -20.06
C ARG A 124 2.63 3.51 -20.90
N LEU A 125 2.35 4.80 -20.87
CA LEU A 125 3.16 5.82 -21.52
C LEU A 125 4.41 6.10 -20.70
N ASN A 126 5.58 5.85 -21.29
CA ASN A 126 6.85 6.21 -20.67
C ASN A 126 7.17 7.68 -20.91
N LEU A 127 7.17 8.47 -19.84
CA LEU A 127 7.39 9.92 -19.88
C LEU A 127 8.85 10.29 -20.19
N ASN A 128 9.82 9.48 -19.78
CA ASN A 128 11.24 9.73 -20.06
C ASN A 128 11.58 9.51 -21.55
N LEU A 129 10.71 8.83 -22.31
CA LEU A 129 10.86 8.68 -23.76
C LEU A 129 10.33 9.87 -24.57
N LEU A 130 9.77 10.89 -23.93
CA LEU A 130 9.36 12.12 -24.62
C LEU A 130 10.57 12.90 -25.13
N ALA A 131 11.70 12.87 -24.42
CA ALA A 131 12.94 13.54 -24.79
C ALA A 131 14.19 12.71 -24.42
N PRO A 132 14.35 11.47 -24.94
CA PRO A 132 15.47 10.61 -24.59
C PRO A 132 16.80 11.27 -24.93
N GLY A 133 17.66 11.48 -23.92
CA GLY A 133 18.94 12.16 -24.09
C GLY A 133 18.84 13.61 -24.57
N GLY A 134 17.68 14.26 -24.41
CA GLY A 134 17.43 15.64 -24.85
C GLY A 134 16.86 15.79 -26.27
N ALA A 135 16.71 14.69 -27.03
CA ALA A 135 16.10 14.73 -28.35
C ALA A 135 14.59 14.47 -28.25
N GLU A 136 13.76 15.44 -28.65
CA GLU A 136 12.29 15.31 -28.61
C GLU A 136 11.79 14.19 -29.53
N ASN A 137 11.02 13.26 -28.95
CA ASN A 137 10.28 12.25 -29.68
C ASN A 137 8.91 12.78 -30.08
N GLN A 138 8.84 13.40 -31.26
CA GLN A 138 7.60 14.00 -31.79
C GLN A 138 6.42 13.02 -31.83
N GLY A 139 6.69 11.74 -32.01
CA GLY A 139 5.69 10.68 -32.06
C GLY A 139 5.00 10.47 -30.71
N LEU A 140 5.78 10.24 -29.67
CA LEU A 140 5.26 10.08 -28.31
C LEU A 140 4.66 11.37 -27.75
N VAL A 141 5.21 12.54 -28.10
CA VAL A 141 4.63 13.84 -27.74
C VAL A 141 3.22 14.01 -28.30
N LYS A 142 3.00 13.63 -29.57
CA LYS A 142 1.65 13.64 -30.19
C LYS A 142 0.69 12.68 -29.49
N ILE A 143 1.15 11.49 -29.11
CA ILE A 143 0.33 10.50 -28.41
C ILE A 143 -0.05 11.01 -27.02
N LEU A 144 0.90 11.55 -26.26
CA LEU A 144 0.61 12.10 -24.93
C LEU A 144 -0.37 13.28 -25.02
N ARG A 145 -0.18 14.16 -26.01
CA ARG A 145 -1.13 15.24 -26.31
C ARG A 145 -2.53 14.71 -26.63
N GLN A 146 -2.64 13.69 -27.46
CA GLN A 146 -3.94 13.08 -27.76
C GLN A 146 -4.56 12.43 -26.51
N TYR A 147 -3.75 11.77 -25.68
CA TYR A 147 -4.18 11.18 -24.42
C TYR A 147 -4.73 12.23 -23.44
N LEU A 148 -4.03 13.35 -23.23
CA LEU A 148 -4.49 14.43 -22.35
C LEU A 148 -5.78 15.09 -22.88
N ASN A 149 -5.89 15.27 -24.20
CA ASN A 149 -7.12 15.76 -24.83
C ASN A 149 -8.29 14.80 -24.58
N LEU A 150 -8.07 13.47 -24.67
CA LEU A 150 -9.09 12.46 -24.35
C LEU A 150 -9.51 12.49 -22.87
N LYS A 151 -8.63 12.92 -21.96
CA LYS A 151 -8.94 13.15 -20.54
C LYS A 151 -9.66 14.49 -20.28
N GLY A 152 -9.95 15.26 -21.33
CA GLY A 152 -10.72 16.49 -21.28
C GLY A 152 -9.92 17.73 -20.89
N ILE A 153 -8.60 17.72 -21.10
CA ILE A 153 -7.77 18.92 -20.91
C ILE A 153 -7.98 19.86 -22.10
N GLU A 154 -8.24 21.14 -21.82
CA GLU A 154 -8.42 22.17 -22.85
C GLU A 154 -7.12 22.44 -23.61
N LEU A 155 -7.23 22.87 -24.88
CA LEU A 155 -6.06 23.02 -25.77
C LEU A 155 -5.00 23.98 -25.22
N ASN A 156 -5.42 25.10 -24.61
CA ASN A 156 -4.50 26.09 -24.06
C ASN A 156 -3.72 25.53 -22.86
N ASP A 157 -4.41 24.91 -21.91
CA ASP A 157 -3.79 24.28 -20.74
C ASP A 157 -2.86 23.14 -21.17
N LEU A 158 -3.28 22.40 -22.19
CA LEU A 158 -2.52 21.29 -22.74
C LEU A 158 -1.19 21.75 -23.36
N ASP A 159 -1.15 22.88 -24.05
CA ASP A 159 0.10 23.45 -24.58
C ASP A 159 1.08 23.78 -23.45
N THR A 160 0.60 24.46 -22.40
CA THR A 160 1.40 24.78 -21.22
C THR A 160 1.85 23.53 -20.47
N MET A 161 0.97 22.54 -20.27
CA MET A 161 1.29 21.27 -19.60
C MET A 161 2.37 20.49 -20.34
N MET A 162 2.25 20.40 -21.68
CA MET A 162 3.20 19.68 -22.53
C MET A 162 4.55 20.39 -22.59
N ASP A 163 4.56 21.71 -22.76
CA ASP A 163 5.79 22.49 -22.84
C ASP A 163 6.53 22.47 -21.50
N SER A 164 5.80 22.60 -20.38
CA SER A 164 6.38 22.53 -19.02
C SER A 164 6.97 21.16 -18.72
N LEU A 165 6.31 20.08 -19.16
CA LEU A 165 6.84 18.71 -19.00
C LEU A 165 8.09 18.48 -19.85
N LEU A 166 8.08 18.93 -21.11
CA LEU A 166 9.24 18.78 -21.99
C LEU A 166 10.43 19.60 -21.51
N ASP A 167 10.20 20.79 -20.95
CA ASP A 167 11.24 21.60 -20.32
C ASP A 167 11.82 20.93 -19.07
N TRP A 168 10.96 20.25 -18.28
CA TRP A 168 11.38 19.46 -17.12
C TRP A 168 12.27 18.27 -17.48
N VAL A 169 11.88 17.48 -18.49
CA VAL A 169 12.54 16.21 -18.84
C VAL A 169 13.81 16.41 -19.67
N SER A 170 13.87 17.47 -20.49
CA SER A 170 14.95 17.68 -21.46
C SER A 170 16.22 18.24 -20.80
N PRO A 171 17.36 17.51 -20.83
CA PRO A 171 18.61 17.99 -20.24
C PRO A 171 19.37 18.99 -21.13
N SER A 172 19.00 19.12 -22.40
CA SER A 172 19.79 19.87 -23.37
C SER A 172 19.22 21.26 -23.63
N GLN A 173 20.00 22.26 -23.20
CA GLN A 173 20.13 23.63 -23.73
C GLN A 173 19.35 24.77 -23.08
N GLY A 174 18.67 24.61 -21.94
CA GLY A 174 18.04 25.76 -21.25
C GLY A 174 17.13 26.58 -22.17
N LEU A 175 16.60 25.93 -23.22
CA LEU A 175 15.73 26.54 -24.22
C LEU A 175 14.32 26.45 -23.67
N HIS A 176 13.99 27.50 -22.94
CA HIS A 176 12.66 27.69 -22.40
C HIS A 176 11.61 27.63 -23.51
N ARG A 177 10.63 26.74 -23.35
CA ARG A 177 9.54 26.58 -24.32
C ARG A 177 8.52 27.70 -24.17
N LEU A 178 7.90 28.10 -25.29
CA LEU A 178 7.07 29.31 -25.37
C LEU A 178 5.91 29.35 -24.38
N ASN A 179 5.27 28.21 -24.10
CA ASN A 179 4.10 28.14 -23.22
C ASN A 179 4.42 27.64 -21.81
N ALA A 180 5.69 27.31 -21.53
CA ALA A 180 6.13 26.96 -20.19
C ALA A 180 6.25 28.24 -19.34
N PRO A 181 6.07 28.20 -18.02
CA PRO A 181 6.37 29.34 -17.16
C PRO A 181 7.89 29.55 -17.05
N PRO A 182 8.37 30.80 -16.98
CA PRO A 182 9.78 31.07 -16.80
C PRO A 182 10.27 30.51 -15.46
N GLU A 183 11.54 30.13 -15.40
CA GLU A 183 12.18 29.73 -14.15
C GLU A 183 12.17 30.87 -13.14
N SER A 184 11.89 30.53 -11.89
CA SER A 184 11.82 31.45 -10.75
C SER A 184 12.26 30.75 -9.46
N ASP A 185 12.41 31.50 -8.37
CA ASP A 185 12.77 30.92 -7.06
C ASP A 185 11.76 29.86 -6.59
N ASP A 186 10.49 29.98 -6.98
CA ASP A 186 9.40 29.07 -6.61
C ASP A 186 9.20 27.92 -7.62
N TYR A 187 9.77 28.02 -8.83
CA TYR A 187 9.61 27.03 -9.89
C TYR A 187 10.90 26.88 -10.70
N HIS A 188 11.57 25.75 -10.49
CA HIS A 188 12.82 25.41 -11.17
C HIS A 188 12.72 23.98 -11.72
N PRO A 189 12.50 23.80 -13.04
CA PRO A 189 12.49 22.49 -13.67
C PRO A 189 13.83 21.78 -13.47
N ALA A 190 13.80 20.46 -13.30
CA ALA A 190 15.02 19.70 -13.03
C ALA A 190 15.96 19.58 -14.25
N HIS A 191 15.45 19.82 -15.46
CA HIS A 191 16.12 19.57 -16.74
C HIS A 191 16.81 18.20 -16.76
N ALA A 192 16.09 17.19 -16.29
CA ALA A 192 16.60 15.84 -16.11
C ALA A 192 15.45 14.84 -16.25
N PRO A 193 15.75 13.58 -16.62
CA PRO A 193 14.74 12.52 -16.63
C PRO A 193 14.02 12.43 -15.29
N LEU A 194 12.71 12.18 -15.33
CA LEU A 194 11.89 12.00 -14.13
C LEU A 194 12.41 10.80 -13.34
N THR A 195 12.38 10.91 -12.01
CA THR A 195 12.80 9.84 -11.10
C THR A 195 11.60 9.02 -10.63
N SER A 196 10.45 9.67 -10.49
CA SER A 196 9.18 9.07 -10.10
C SER A 196 8.05 9.65 -10.96
N VAL A 197 6.95 8.91 -11.08
CA VAL A 197 5.72 9.43 -11.69
C VAL A 197 5.21 10.63 -10.87
N ASP A 198 5.41 10.62 -9.55
CA ASP A 198 5.01 11.71 -8.64
C ASP A 198 5.72 13.05 -8.93
N ASP A 199 6.84 13.06 -9.66
CA ASP A 199 7.49 14.31 -10.07
C ASP A 199 6.59 15.15 -10.99
N LEU A 200 5.60 14.54 -11.67
CA LEU A 200 4.58 15.28 -12.42
C LEU A 200 3.79 16.26 -11.57
N LYS A 201 3.63 16.01 -10.26
CA LYS A 201 2.94 16.94 -9.35
C LYS A 201 3.66 18.28 -9.20
N LYS A 202 4.96 18.32 -9.51
CA LYS A 202 5.80 19.52 -9.44
C LYS A 202 5.81 20.30 -10.75
N VAL A 203 5.39 19.68 -11.85
CA VAL A 203 5.38 20.29 -13.18
C VAL A 203 4.20 21.26 -13.26
N PHE A 204 4.46 22.46 -13.78
CA PHE A 204 3.42 23.48 -13.90
C PHE A 204 2.26 23.02 -14.81
N GLY A 205 1.03 23.33 -14.40
CA GLY A 205 -0.19 22.91 -15.10
C GLY A 205 -0.66 21.48 -14.80
N TRP A 206 0.14 20.65 -14.12
CA TRP A 206 -0.23 19.26 -13.83
C TRP A 206 -0.95 19.06 -12.49
N GLY A 207 -1.05 20.10 -11.66
CA GLY A 207 -1.68 20.01 -10.33
C GLY A 207 -3.12 19.47 -10.37
N ASP A 208 -3.97 20.05 -11.22
CA ASP A 208 -5.37 19.63 -11.34
C ASP A 208 -5.51 18.22 -11.90
N PHE A 209 -4.69 17.86 -12.89
CA PHE A 209 -4.67 16.51 -13.46
C PHE A 209 -4.24 15.47 -12.41
N THR A 210 -3.17 15.75 -11.66
CA THR A 210 -2.61 14.85 -10.64
C THR A 210 -3.45 14.79 -9.35
N SER A 211 -4.43 15.68 -9.20
CA SER A 211 -5.40 15.63 -8.10
C SER A 211 -6.46 14.54 -8.28
N LYS A 212 -6.71 14.11 -9.53
CA LYS A 212 -7.75 13.13 -9.86
C LYS A 212 -7.30 11.72 -9.45
N PRO A 213 -8.16 10.87 -8.88
CA PRO A 213 -7.78 9.51 -8.54
C PRO A 213 -7.40 8.70 -9.79
N GLY A 214 -6.35 7.87 -9.69
CA GLY A 214 -5.88 6.99 -10.78
C GLY A 214 -5.16 7.71 -11.92
N TRP A 215 -4.74 8.96 -11.75
CA TRP A 215 -4.03 9.76 -12.76
C TRP A 215 -2.72 9.12 -13.24
N ASP A 216 -2.08 8.31 -12.39
CA ASP A 216 -0.79 7.66 -12.59
C ASP A 216 -0.91 6.26 -13.23
N GLU A 217 -2.13 5.74 -13.45
CA GLU A 217 -2.37 4.39 -13.96
C GLU A 217 -1.88 4.18 -15.40
N ASP A 218 -1.78 5.24 -16.19
CA ASP A 218 -1.38 5.17 -17.59
C ASP A 218 0.09 5.62 -17.81
N PHE A 219 0.86 5.87 -16.75
CA PHE A 219 2.23 6.38 -16.83
C PHE A 219 3.29 5.45 -16.24
N THR A 220 4.49 5.51 -16.82
CA THR A 220 5.70 4.84 -16.32
C THR A 220 6.95 5.68 -16.63
N ILE A 221 8.09 5.35 -16.01
CA ILE A 221 9.32 6.16 -16.06
C ILE A 221 10.51 5.39 -16.67
N ASN A 222 10.87 4.23 -16.13
CA ASN A 222 12.13 3.56 -16.48
C ASN A 222 11.97 2.16 -17.08
N SER A 223 10.74 1.71 -17.27
CA SER A 223 10.48 0.30 -17.52
C SER A 223 10.48 -0.05 -19.01
N CYS A 224 9.87 0.76 -19.87
CA CYS A 224 9.48 0.30 -21.20
C CYS A 224 9.92 1.24 -22.31
N GLN A 225 10.41 0.70 -23.42
CA GLN A 225 10.87 1.44 -24.62
C GLN A 225 9.79 1.56 -25.70
N LYS A 226 8.83 0.63 -25.68
CA LYS A 226 7.70 0.58 -26.61
C LYS A 226 6.41 0.40 -25.82
N ILE A 227 5.32 0.92 -26.38
CA ILE A 227 3.96 0.71 -25.87
C ILE A 227 3.50 -0.69 -26.29
N ASP A 228 3.35 -1.58 -25.33
CA ASP A 228 2.88 -2.95 -25.52
C ASP A 228 1.34 -2.98 -25.61
N LEU A 229 0.83 -3.28 -26.80
CA LEU A 229 -0.61 -3.34 -27.06
C LEU A 229 -1.30 -4.47 -26.28
N ALA A 230 -0.56 -5.47 -25.79
CA ALA A 230 -1.12 -6.52 -24.95
C ALA A 230 -1.56 -6.01 -23.57
N TRP A 231 -1.07 -4.85 -23.12
CA TRP A 231 -1.36 -4.29 -21.80
C TRP A 231 -1.84 -2.84 -21.84
N ALA A 232 -1.88 -2.22 -23.01
CA ALA A 232 -2.29 -0.84 -23.17
C ALA A 232 -3.75 -0.61 -22.76
N SER A 233 -3.99 0.49 -22.03
CA SER A 233 -5.34 0.88 -21.63
C SER A 233 -6.14 1.38 -22.82
N ARG A 234 -7.46 1.49 -22.63
CA ARG A 234 -8.38 2.04 -23.64
C ARG A 234 -7.94 3.42 -24.12
N ASP A 235 -7.57 4.29 -23.19
CA ASP A 235 -7.23 5.67 -23.51
C ASP A 235 -5.87 5.76 -24.19
N VAL A 236 -4.90 4.91 -23.82
CA VAL A 236 -3.62 4.81 -24.54
C VAL A 236 -3.84 4.31 -25.97
N LEU A 237 -4.67 3.29 -26.18
CA LEU A 237 -4.98 2.78 -27.52
C LEU A 237 -5.70 3.82 -28.39
N ARG A 238 -6.61 4.61 -27.81
CA ARG A 238 -7.26 5.73 -28.52
C ARG A 238 -6.27 6.85 -28.83
N ALA A 239 -5.31 7.09 -27.94
CA ALA A 239 -4.26 8.08 -28.13
C ALA A 239 -3.32 7.74 -29.30
N LEU A 240 -3.22 6.46 -29.69
CA LEU A 240 -2.55 6.00 -30.90
C LEU A 240 -3.32 6.32 -32.20
N GLY A 241 -4.48 6.98 -32.12
CA GLY A 241 -5.29 7.33 -33.28
C GLY A 241 -6.19 6.20 -33.78
N VAL A 242 -6.37 5.15 -32.98
CA VAL A 242 -7.30 4.06 -33.29
C VAL A 242 -8.73 4.47 -32.92
N GLY A 243 -9.68 4.24 -33.82
CA GLY A 243 -11.10 4.57 -33.58
C GLY A 243 -11.75 3.73 -32.48
N ASP A 244 -12.68 4.33 -31.75
CA ASP A 244 -13.32 3.75 -30.55
C ASP A 244 -13.85 2.32 -30.77
N ASN A 245 -14.58 2.09 -31.86
CA ASN A 245 -15.14 0.76 -32.18
C ASN A 245 -14.05 -0.32 -32.35
N LEU A 246 -12.88 0.05 -32.89
CA LEU A 246 -11.77 -0.88 -33.09
C LEU A 246 -11.03 -1.14 -31.77
N VAL A 247 -10.89 -0.11 -30.93
CA VAL A 247 -10.33 -0.25 -29.58
C VAL A 247 -11.22 -1.15 -28.72
N ASP A 248 -12.52 -0.89 -28.70
CA ASP A 248 -13.47 -1.66 -27.89
C ASP A 248 -13.52 -3.13 -28.33
N ARG A 249 -13.51 -3.39 -29.64
CA ARG A 249 -13.39 -4.75 -30.19
C ARG A 249 -12.06 -5.41 -29.80
N PHE A 250 -10.95 -4.68 -29.91
CA PHE A 250 -9.64 -5.21 -29.56
C PHE A 250 -9.58 -5.56 -28.06
N LEU A 251 -10.07 -4.69 -27.19
CA LEU A 251 -10.14 -4.94 -25.75
C LEU A 251 -11.02 -6.15 -25.42
N GLN A 252 -12.17 -6.30 -26.10
CA GLN A 252 -13.04 -7.45 -25.94
C GLN A 252 -12.36 -8.76 -26.37
N LEU A 253 -11.64 -8.75 -27.50
CA LEU A 253 -10.87 -9.92 -27.93
C LEU A 253 -9.71 -10.22 -26.98
N ARG A 254 -9.02 -9.17 -26.51
CA ARG A 254 -7.84 -9.28 -25.65
C ARG A 254 -8.17 -9.85 -24.26
N ARG A 255 -9.34 -9.51 -23.71
CA ARG A 255 -9.82 -9.89 -22.35
C ARG A 255 -10.68 -11.14 -22.29
N GLY A 256 -10.97 -11.74 -23.45
CA GLY A 256 -11.90 -12.85 -23.53
C GLY A 256 -13.31 -12.55 -22.98
N PRO A 257 -14.12 -13.61 -22.80
CA PRO A 257 -15.45 -13.51 -22.19
C PRO A 257 -15.48 -13.08 -20.72
N ASP A 258 -14.43 -13.33 -19.95
CA ASP A 258 -14.40 -12.98 -18.51
C ASP A 258 -14.09 -11.50 -18.25
N GLY A 259 -13.55 -10.78 -19.25
CA GLY A 259 -13.28 -9.36 -19.18
C GLY A 259 -11.97 -9.02 -18.45
N ILE A 260 -11.11 -9.99 -18.17
CA ILE A 260 -9.88 -9.85 -17.39
C ILE A 260 -8.68 -10.10 -18.29
N ASP A 261 -7.67 -9.22 -18.23
CA ASP A 261 -6.44 -9.42 -19.00
C ASP A 261 -5.52 -10.49 -18.36
N GLY A 262 -4.92 -11.34 -19.18
CA GLY A 262 -3.91 -12.32 -18.80
C GLY A 262 -4.45 -13.69 -18.41
N THR A 263 -5.70 -14.00 -18.76
CA THR A 263 -6.40 -15.25 -18.45
C THR A 263 -6.29 -16.26 -19.60
N ALA A 264 -6.82 -17.48 -19.38
CA ALA A 264 -6.66 -18.57 -20.35
C ALA A 264 -7.59 -18.43 -21.58
N ASP A 265 -8.65 -17.63 -21.46
CA ASP A 265 -9.66 -17.36 -22.47
C ASP A 265 -9.35 -16.15 -23.37
N ASP A 266 -8.29 -15.40 -23.06
CA ASP A 266 -7.78 -14.32 -23.89
C ASP A 266 -7.40 -14.79 -25.30
N ALA A 267 -7.70 -13.95 -26.29
CA ALA A 267 -7.24 -14.17 -27.65
C ALA A 267 -5.71 -14.20 -27.73
N GLN A 268 -5.18 -15.28 -28.32
CA GLN A 268 -3.75 -15.41 -28.57
C GLN A 268 -3.41 -14.72 -29.89
N PHE A 269 -2.62 -13.64 -29.81
CA PHE A 269 -1.96 -13.02 -30.96
C PHE A 269 -0.50 -13.47 -30.97
N ASN A 270 -0.01 -13.83 -32.16
CA ASN A 270 1.34 -14.40 -32.31
C ASN A 270 2.41 -13.31 -32.32
N ASP A 271 2.11 -12.16 -32.92
CA ASP A 271 3.03 -11.05 -33.08
C ASP A 271 2.27 -9.71 -33.16
N LEU A 272 3.04 -8.63 -33.27
CA LEU A 272 2.51 -7.28 -33.38
C LEU A 272 1.62 -7.08 -34.62
N ASN A 273 2.01 -7.62 -35.78
CA ASN A 273 1.22 -7.45 -37.00
C ASN A 273 -0.12 -8.18 -36.90
N ASP A 274 -0.12 -9.35 -36.26
CA ASP A 274 -1.33 -10.12 -35.97
C ASP A 274 -2.28 -9.36 -35.03
N ALA A 275 -1.75 -8.73 -33.99
CA ALA A 275 -2.53 -7.88 -33.08
C ALA A 275 -3.09 -6.63 -33.78
N LEU A 276 -2.30 -5.99 -34.65
CA LEU A 276 -2.73 -4.80 -35.41
C LEU A 276 -3.78 -5.14 -36.48
N THR A 277 -3.62 -6.25 -37.19
CA THR A 277 -4.50 -6.65 -38.29
C THR A 277 -5.76 -7.36 -37.80
N ARG A 278 -5.64 -8.48 -37.06
CA ARG A 278 -6.82 -9.24 -36.59
C ARG A 278 -7.48 -8.58 -35.40
N GLY A 279 -6.69 -8.04 -34.48
CA GLY A 279 -7.20 -7.38 -33.28
C GLY A 279 -7.82 -6.02 -33.63
N LEU A 280 -6.94 -5.05 -33.93
CA LEU A 280 -7.34 -3.66 -34.17
C LEU A 280 -7.96 -3.45 -35.57
N GLY A 281 -7.88 -4.40 -36.50
CA GLY A 281 -8.52 -4.28 -37.81
C GLY A 281 -7.86 -3.28 -38.76
N LEU A 282 -6.60 -2.95 -38.52
CA LEU A 282 -5.89 -1.94 -39.30
C LEU A 282 -5.41 -2.51 -40.64
N ASN A 283 -5.47 -1.69 -41.68
CA ASN A 283 -4.89 -2.01 -42.98
C ASN A 283 -3.38 -1.69 -43.03
N ALA A 284 -2.71 -2.12 -44.10
CA ALA A 284 -1.26 -1.93 -44.25
C ALA A 284 -0.83 -0.46 -44.17
N GLN A 285 -1.58 0.47 -44.79
CA GLN A 285 -1.25 1.90 -44.73
C GLN A 285 -1.36 2.47 -43.31
N GLN A 286 -2.41 2.10 -42.58
CA GLN A 286 -2.62 2.51 -41.19
C GLN A 286 -1.54 1.96 -40.26
N ILE A 287 -1.12 0.71 -40.46
CA ILE A 287 -0.05 0.09 -39.69
C ILE A 287 1.28 0.81 -39.92
N SER A 288 1.64 1.09 -41.17
CA SER A 288 2.86 1.84 -41.47
C SER A 288 2.84 3.26 -40.89
N ALA A 289 1.68 3.93 -40.94
CA ALA A 289 1.53 5.26 -40.34
C ALA A 289 1.68 5.22 -38.81
N LEU A 290 1.08 4.23 -38.15
CA LEU A 290 1.19 4.04 -36.71
C LEU A 290 2.65 3.74 -36.29
N GLN A 291 3.31 2.80 -36.96
CA GLN A 291 4.69 2.41 -36.64
C GLN A 291 5.70 3.52 -36.91
N ALA A 292 5.40 4.43 -37.86
CA ALA A 292 6.22 5.63 -38.08
C ALA A 292 6.05 6.69 -36.97
N GLN A 293 4.92 6.68 -36.26
CA GLN A 293 4.61 7.64 -35.19
C GLN A 293 4.94 7.09 -33.81
N ALA A 294 4.75 5.80 -33.55
CA ALA A 294 4.75 5.24 -32.21
C ALA A 294 5.66 4.01 -32.14
N PRO A 295 6.58 3.95 -31.16
CA PRO A 295 7.26 2.71 -30.84
C PRO A 295 6.25 1.76 -30.16
N VAL A 296 5.59 0.91 -30.94
CA VAL A 296 4.63 -0.10 -30.45
C VAL A 296 5.24 -1.51 -30.46
N GLY A 297 4.83 -2.32 -29.49
CA GLY A 297 5.24 -3.71 -29.29
C GLY A 297 4.04 -4.61 -28.96
N PHE A 298 4.28 -5.92 -28.94
CA PHE A 298 3.29 -6.90 -28.48
C PHE A 298 3.99 -8.03 -27.75
N LYS A 299 3.80 -8.12 -26.42
CA LYS A 299 4.43 -9.13 -25.53
C LYS A 299 5.96 -9.23 -25.71
N ASP A 300 6.62 -8.14 -26.07
CA ASP A 300 8.06 -8.09 -26.36
C ASP A 300 8.91 -7.73 -25.14
N GLN A 301 8.29 -7.18 -24.10
CA GLN A 301 8.95 -6.70 -22.88
C GLN A 301 8.32 -7.38 -21.65
N PRO A 302 9.02 -8.30 -20.97
CA PRO A 302 8.43 -9.06 -19.87
C PRO A 302 8.55 -8.31 -18.54
N ILE A 303 8.02 -7.08 -18.51
CA ILE A 303 8.04 -6.21 -17.34
C ILE A 303 6.63 -6.13 -16.77
N PHE A 304 6.51 -6.51 -15.50
CA PHE A 304 5.25 -6.63 -14.81
C PHE A 304 5.23 -5.71 -13.60
N ARG A 305 4.12 -5.01 -13.44
CA ARG A 305 3.70 -4.41 -12.19
C ARG A 305 2.88 -5.42 -11.41
N ILE A 306 3.34 -5.74 -10.22
CA ILE A 306 2.73 -6.71 -9.32
C ILE A 306 2.20 -5.93 -8.12
N LEU A 307 0.89 -5.99 -7.90
CA LEU A 307 0.23 -5.48 -6.71
C LEU A 307 -0.24 -6.66 -5.87
N SER A 308 0.39 -6.86 -4.72
CA SER A 308 0.02 -7.89 -3.76
C SER A 308 -0.72 -7.28 -2.59
N VAL A 309 -1.92 -7.77 -2.29
CA VAL A 309 -2.76 -7.33 -1.17
C VAL A 309 -2.87 -8.46 -0.17
N GLY A 310 -2.19 -8.31 0.96
CA GLY A 310 -2.28 -9.21 2.11
C GLY A 310 -3.37 -8.79 3.09
N LYS A 311 -4.06 -9.77 3.66
CA LYS A 311 -5.12 -9.58 4.65
C LYS A 311 -4.83 -10.44 5.87
N SER A 312 -5.05 -9.87 7.06
CA SER A 312 -5.07 -10.61 8.33
C SER A 312 -6.21 -10.08 9.21
N GLY A 313 -7.29 -10.87 9.31
CA GLY A 313 -8.53 -10.44 9.93
C GLY A 313 -9.15 -9.26 9.19
N ASP A 314 -9.21 -8.10 9.87
CA ASP A 314 -9.84 -6.88 9.37
C ASP A 314 -8.81 -5.87 8.85
N VAL A 315 -7.52 -6.25 8.86
CA VAL A 315 -6.39 -5.41 8.42
C VAL A 315 -5.92 -5.87 7.06
N THR A 316 -5.67 -4.91 6.17
CA THR A 316 -5.10 -5.16 4.84
C THR A 316 -3.84 -4.33 4.64
N ARG A 317 -2.84 -4.91 3.99
CA ARG A 317 -1.60 -4.25 3.57
C ARG A 317 -1.31 -4.56 2.12
N SER A 318 -0.65 -3.64 1.44
CA SER A 318 -0.36 -3.77 0.01
C SER A 318 1.11 -3.50 -0.27
N VAL A 319 1.64 -4.27 -1.22
CA VAL A 319 2.97 -4.09 -1.77
C VAL A 319 2.83 -3.97 -3.28
N GLU A 320 3.40 -2.92 -3.85
CA GLU A 320 3.55 -2.75 -5.29
C GLU A 320 5.02 -2.91 -5.68
N MET A 321 5.28 -3.68 -6.73
CA MET A 321 6.61 -3.78 -7.31
C MET A 321 6.54 -3.76 -8.84
N VAL A 322 7.62 -3.29 -9.45
CA VAL A 322 7.84 -3.40 -10.89
C VAL A 322 9.04 -4.30 -11.12
N VAL A 323 8.86 -5.36 -11.90
CA VAL A 323 9.85 -6.42 -12.07
C VAL A 323 10.00 -6.80 -13.52
N GLN A 324 11.24 -7.10 -13.93
CA GLN A 324 11.52 -7.71 -15.22
C GLN A 324 11.69 -9.23 -15.04
N LYS A 325 10.78 -10.01 -15.61
CA LYS A 325 10.83 -11.49 -15.59
C LYS A 325 11.48 -11.97 -16.88
N GLN A 326 12.76 -12.35 -16.85
CA GLN A 326 13.42 -12.87 -18.04
C GLN A 326 13.18 -14.37 -18.20
N THR A 327 12.71 -14.80 -19.37
CA THR A 327 12.52 -16.22 -19.70
C THR A 327 13.87 -16.93 -19.69
N GLY A 328 14.06 -17.93 -18.81
CA GLY A 328 15.29 -18.73 -18.73
C GLY A 328 16.33 -18.24 -17.72
N ILE A 329 16.12 -17.11 -17.06
CA ILE A 329 16.94 -16.65 -15.92
C ILE A 329 16.15 -16.92 -14.65
N SER A 330 16.79 -17.54 -13.66
CA SER A 330 16.14 -18.00 -12.43
C SER A 330 15.72 -16.86 -11.49
N LEU A 331 16.29 -15.66 -11.65
CA LEU A 331 16.08 -14.53 -10.77
C LEU A 331 15.47 -13.35 -11.55
N PRO A 332 14.25 -12.91 -11.19
CA PRO A 332 13.68 -11.69 -11.74
C PRO A 332 14.47 -10.46 -11.27
N GLN A 333 14.57 -9.44 -12.11
CA GLN A 333 15.18 -8.16 -11.74
C GLN A 333 14.12 -7.23 -11.17
N LEU A 334 14.28 -6.84 -9.90
CA LEU A 334 13.45 -5.82 -9.25
C LEU A 334 13.86 -4.43 -9.75
N ILE A 335 12.91 -3.66 -10.29
CA ILE A 335 13.11 -2.28 -10.76
C ILE A 335 12.68 -1.28 -9.68
N SER A 336 11.53 -1.53 -9.06
CA SER A 336 10.98 -0.67 -8.01
C SER A 336 10.16 -1.48 -7.01
N TRP A 337 10.16 -1.03 -5.75
CA TRP A 337 9.38 -1.59 -4.65
C TRP A 337 8.77 -0.45 -3.84
N LYS A 338 7.48 -0.56 -3.54
CA LYS A 338 6.72 0.42 -2.76
C LYS A 338 5.71 -0.29 -1.86
N GLU A 339 5.75 0.02 -0.58
CA GLU A 339 4.71 -0.38 0.38
C GLU A 339 3.61 0.68 0.41
N LEU A 340 2.34 0.23 0.41
CA LEU A 340 1.14 1.06 0.29
C LEU A 340 0.26 0.98 1.54
#